data_AF-A0A0G1U9K9-F1
#
_entry.id   AF-A0A0G1U9K9-F1
#
_cell.length_a   1.000
_cell.length_b   1.000
_cell.length_c   1.000
_cell.angle_alpha   90.00
_cell.angle_beta   90.00
_cell.angle_gamma   90.00
#
_symmetry.space_group_name_H-M   'P 1'
#
loop_
_entity.id
_entity.type
_entity.pdbx_description
1 polymer ?
#
loop_
_entity_poly.entity_id
_entity_poly.type
_entity_poly.pdbx_seq_one_letter_code
_entity_poly.pdbx_strand_id
1 'polypeptide(L)'
;MAKRPTLHEAVRRAAFATNVEVIDVPIQGSPLCLLRTTELPEFAFAMAAVQSPGAHCQMALKMPNSERSGLYAVICACCPSERHGLRPPANATTKQRKAWEEELAREFKTAIASACRANGIIVLFVRRAPSWPIRYGRLDGITIHEAKSHQEAVIKHYPFEVVQRALRFIDYLASRGLKQFAPPLTLTSD
;
A
#
# COMPACT_ATOMS: atom_id res chain seq x y z
N MET A 1 -1.52 -21.11 15.72
CA MET A 1 -2.22 -20.04 14.97
C MET A 1 -1.96 -20.26 13.49
N ALA A 2 -2.98 -20.25 12.64
CA ALA A 2 -2.80 -20.37 11.19
C ALA A 2 -1.97 -19.18 10.67
N LYS A 3 -0.97 -19.45 9.82
CA LYS A 3 -0.15 -18.41 9.17
C LYS A 3 -1.07 -17.58 8.28
N ARG A 4 -1.20 -16.28 8.55
CA ARG A 4 -2.02 -15.37 7.74
C ARG A 4 -1.39 -15.24 6.35
N PRO A 5 -2.17 -15.25 5.27
CA PRO A 5 -1.62 -15.13 3.92
C PRO A 5 -0.95 -13.77 3.72
N THR A 6 0.18 -13.79 3.02
CA THR A 6 0.88 -12.56 2.62
C THR A 6 0.25 -11.96 1.36
N LEU A 7 0.51 -10.68 1.10
CA LEU A 7 0.09 -10.03 -0.13
C LEU A 7 0.64 -10.76 -1.37
N HIS A 8 1.89 -11.22 -1.31
CA HIS A 8 2.51 -12.02 -2.36
C HIS A 8 1.74 -13.31 -2.67
N GLU A 9 1.30 -14.02 -1.63
CA GLU A 9 0.52 -15.26 -1.79
C GLU A 9 -0.88 -14.96 -2.36
N ALA A 10 -1.50 -13.86 -1.93
CA ALA A 10 -2.80 -13.46 -2.46
C ALA A 10 -2.72 -13.00 -3.92
N VAL A 11 -1.75 -12.17 -4.28
CA VAL A 11 -1.54 -11.74 -5.67
C VAL A 11 -1.27 -12.95 -6.55
N ARG A 12 -0.37 -13.86 -6.15
CA ARG A 12 -0.08 -15.10 -6.91
C ARG A 12 -1.30 -15.99 -7.14
N ARG A 13 -2.25 -16.01 -6.21
CA ARG A 13 -3.48 -16.80 -6.32
C ARG A 13 -4.58 -16.11 -7.15
N ALA A 14 -4.43 -14.83 -7.45
CA ALA A 14 -5.46 -14.07 -8.12
C ALA A 14 -5.33 -14.13 -9.65
N ALA A 15 -6.45 -14.11 -10.36
CA ALA A 15 -6.48 -14.12 -11.83
C ALA A 15 -5.86 -12.86 -12.45
N PHE A 16 -5.68 -11.79 -11.67
CA PHE A 16 -5.03 -10.55 -12.12
C PHE A 16 -3.51 -10.57 -11.95
N ALA A 17 -2.92 -11.65 -11.44
CA ALA A 17 -1.48 -11.75 -11.15
C ALA A 17 -0.59 -11.42 -12.35
N THR A 18 -1.07 -11.64 -13.58
CA THR A 18 -0.29 -11.41 -14.81
C THR A 18 0.12 -9.96 -15.00
N ASN A 19 -0.68 -9.02 -14.48
CA ASN A 19 -0.46 -7.59 -14.70
C ASN A 19 -0.10 -6.86 -13.41
N VAL A 20 0.14 -7.56 -12.31
CA VAL A 20 0.36 -6.98 -10.98
C VAL A 20 1.65 -7.50 -10.40
N GLU A 21 2.44 -6.56 -9.89
CA GLU A 21 3.73 -6.83 -9.27
C GLU A 21 3.70 -6.42 -7.79
N VAL A 22 4.35 -7.23 -6.97
CA VAL A 22 4.62 -6.92 -5.57
C VAL A 22 6.12 -6.81 -5.40
N ILE A 23 6.58 -5.64 -4.96
CA ILE A 23 7.99 -5.33 -4.75
C ILE A 23 8.25 -5.29 -3.24
N ASP A 24 9.17 -6.13 -2.78
CA ASP A 24 9.56 -6.13 -1.37
C ASP A 24 10.33 -4.86 -1.00
N VAL A 25 10.02 -4.32 0.20
CA VAL A 25 10.78 -3.22 0.78
C VAL A 25 11.52 -3.77 2.01
N PRO A 26 12.86 -3.90 1.95
CA PRO A 26 13.63 -4.51 3.03
C PRO A 26 13.67 -3.57 4.23
N ILE A 27 12.90 -3.88 5.26
CA ILE A 27 12.88 -3.18 6.55
C ILE A 27 12.93 -4.18 7.70
N GLN A 28 13.46 -3.76 8.84
CA GLN A 28 13.57 -4.63 10.02
C GLN A 28 12.22 -4.95 10.68
N GLY A 29 11.26 -4.03 10.56
CA GLY A 29 9.94 -4.14 11.21
C GLY A 29 8.96 -5.06 10.48
N SER A 30 7.67 -4.77 10.64
CA SER A 30 6.62 -5.53 9.98
C SER A 30 6.78 -5.45 8.47
N PRO A 31 6.62 -6.57 7.74
CA PRO A 31 6.94 -6.63 6.33
C PRO A 31 6.03 -5.68 5.53
N LEU A 32 6.65 -4.91 4.65
CA LEU A 32 6.05 -3.91 3.77
C LEU A 32 6.40 -4.25 2.33
N CYS A 33 5.48 -3.96 1.42
CA CYS A 33 5.72 -4.11 -0.02
C CYS A 33 5.07 -2.97 -0.80
N LEU A 34 5.53 -2.76 -2.03
CA LEU A 34 4.92 -1.86 -2.99
C LEU A 34 4.10 -2.71 -3.96
N LEU A 35 2.81 -2.40 -4.09
CA LEU A 35 1.90 -3.05 -5.02
C LEU A 35 1.70 -2.14 -6.23
N ARG A 36 1.97 -2.63 -7.44
CA ARG A 36 1.71 -1.88 -8.67
C ARG A 36 1.13 -2.75 -9.76
N THR A 37 0.59 -2.09 -10.79
CA THR A 37 0.27 -2.73 -12.06
C THR A 37 1.40 -2.49 -13.05
N THR A 38 1.70 -3.50 -13.86
CA THR A 38 2.68 -3.43 -14.95
C THR A 38 2.26 -2.46 -16.07
N GLU A 39 0.97 -2.12 -16.17
CA GLU A 39 0.46 -1.14 -17.12
C GLU A 39 0.65 0.31 -16.67
N LEU A 40 0.91 0.54 -15.38
CA LEU A 40 1.16 1.86 -14.78
C LEU A 40 2.43 1.79 -13.91
N PRO A 41 3.60 1.49 -14.50
CA PRO A 41 4.79 1.10 -13.76
C PRO A 41 5.33 2.18 -12.82
N GLU A 42 5.04 3.46 -13.08
CA GLU A 42 5.52 4.59 -12.29
C GLU A 42 4.71 4.83 -11.00
N PHE A 43 3.64 4.07 -10.79
CA PHE A 43 2.69 4.23 -9.69
C PHE A 43 2.67 2.98 -8.81
N ALA A 44 2.76 3.15 -7.49
CA ALA A 44 2.63 2.04 -6.56
C ALA A 44 1.88 2.42 -5.29
N PHE A 45 1.30 1.42 -4.62
CA PHE A 45 0.70 1.56 -3.29
C PHE A 45 1.64 0.97 -2.24
N ALA A 46 1.90 1.70 -1.17
CA ALA A 46 2.64 1.16 -0.03
C ALA A 46 1.71 0.31 0.85
N MET A 47 1.96 -1.00 0.90
CA MET A 47 1.09 -1.98 1.54
C MET A 47 1.79 -2.66 2.72
N ALA A 48 1.04 -2.93 3.78
CA ALA A 48 1.44 -3.96 4.73
C ALA A 48 1.42 -5.32 4.01
N ALA A 49 2.52 -6.08 4.09
CA ALA A 49 2.65 -7.35 3.39
C ALA A 49 1.81 -8.48 4.02
N VAL A 50 1.30 -8.28 5.24
CA VAL A 50 0.42 -9.22 5.95
C VAL A 50 -0.99 -8.67 6.09
N GLN A 51 -1.98 -9.56 6.06
CA GLN A 51 -3.38 -9.19 6.20
C GLN A 51 -3.66 -8.51 7.55
N SER A 52 -4.27 -7.32 7.51
CA SER A 52 -4.62 -6.52 8.69
C SER A 52 -6.09 -6.05 8.62
N PRO A 53 -7.05 -6.89 9.08
CA PRO A 53 -8.47 -6.66 8.89
C PRO A 53 -9.05 -5.49 9.71
N GLY A 54 -8.28 -4.88 10.63
CA GLY A 54 -8.74 -3.77 11.48
C GLY A 54 -8.30 -2.37 11.04
N ALA A 55 -7.57 -2.23 9.93
CA ALA A 55 -7.07 -0.93 9.48
C ALA A 55 -8.17 -0.09 8.79
N HIS A 56 -8.22 1.20 9.10
CA HIS A 56 -9.26 2.12 8.59
C HIS A 56 -9.24 2.38 7.07
N CYS A 57 -8.17 2.01 6.37
CA CYS A 57 -8.10 2.11 4.91
C CYS A 57 -7.48 0.83 4.38
N GLN A 58 -8.27 0.11 3.59
CA GLN A 58 -7.91 -1.20 3.07
C GLN A 58 -8.08 -1.17 1.56
N MET A 59 -7.22 -1.92 0.88
CA MET A 59 -7.45 -2.30 -0.50
C MET A 59 -8.00 -3.72 -0.47
N ALA A 60 -9.20 -3.86 -1.04
CA ALA A 60 -9.75 -5.16 -1.34
C ALA A 60 -9.15 -5.64 -2.66
N LEU A 61 -8.47 -6.79 -2.61
CA LEU A 61 -8.09 -7.51 -3.81
C LEU A 61 -9.26 -8.37 -4.28
N LYS A 62 -9.71 -8.17 -5.51
CA LYS A 62 -10.75 -8.99 -6.15
C LYS A 62 -10.19 -10.36 -6.54
N MET A 63 -10.42 -11.36 -5.70
CA MET A 63 -9.97 -12.72 -6.00
C MET A 63 -10.98 -13.40 -6.96
N PRO A 64 -10.51 -14.18 -7.95
CA PRO A 64 -11.40 -14.99 -8.77
C PRO A 64 -12.09 -16.02 -7.87
N ASN A 65 -13.42 -16.13 -7.99
CA ASN A 65 -14.24 -17.15 -7.34
C ASN A 65 -14.29 -17.12 -5.80
N SER A 66 -14.01 -15.98 -5.16
CA SER A 66 -14.13 -15.81 -3.71
C SER A 66 -15.21 -14.79 -3.38
N GLU A 67 -16.16 -15.17 -2.53
CA GLU A 67 -17.10 -14.23 -1.89
C GLU A 67 -16.39 -13.23 -0.95
N ARG A 68 -15.11 -13.46 -0.63
CA ARG A 68 -14.31 -12.62 0.28
C ARG A 68 -13.11 -12.03 -0.44
N SER A 69 -13.11 -10.71 -0.60
CA SER A 69 -11.91 -9.96 -0.96
C SER A 69 -10.89 -10.04 0.18
N GLY A 70 -9.63 -10.34 -0.15
CA GLY A 70 -8.54 -10.22 0.81
C GLY A 70 -8.30 -8.74 1.13
N LEU A 71 -8.48 -8.33 2.39
CA LEU A 71 -8.30 -6.95 2.83
C LEU A 71 -6.85 -6.70 3.28
N TYR A 72 -6.12 -5.92 2.51
CA TYR A 72 -4.74 -5.53 2.82
C TYR A 72 -4.68 -4.04 3.16
N ALA A 73 -3.89 -3.70 4.17
CA ALA A 73 -3.83 -2.33 4.66
C ALA A 73 -2.84 -1.50 3.85
N VAL A 74 -3.28 -0.32 3.43
CA VAL A 74 -2.38 0.74 2.95
C VAL A 74 -1.68 1.36 4.15
N ILE A 75 -0.37 1.57 4.05
CA ILE A 75 0.43 2.19 5.11
C ILE A 75 -0.04 3.62 5.38
N CYS A 76 -0.20 3.99 6.67
CA CYS A 76 -0.46 5.38 7.06
C CYS A 76 0.85 6.12 7.28
N ALA A 77 1.04 7.24 6.60
CA ALA A 77 2.14 8.15 6.87
C ALA A 77 2.08 8.75 8.29
N CYS A 78 0.89 8.74 8.90
CA CYS A 78 0.65 9.21 10.26
C CYS A 78 1.10 8.22 11.34
N CYS A 79 1.10 6.91 11.04
CA CYS A 79 1.34 5.85 12.01
C CYS A 79 2.83 5.45 12.03
N PRO A 80 3.34 4.94 13.15
CA PRO A 80 4.71 4.43 13.29
C PRO A 80 4.89 3.06 12.63
N SER A 81 4.62 2.95 11.34
CA SER A 81 4.70 1.68 10.60
C SER A 81 6.10 1.07 10.63
N GLU A 82 7.15 1.90 10.70
CA GLU A 82 8.55 1.48 10.82
C GLU A 82 8.84 0.72 12.13
N ARG A 83 8.01 0.93 13.17
CA ARG A 83 8.21 0.35 14.50
C ARG A 83 7.38 -0.89 14.75
N HIS A 84 6.41 -1.18 13.88
CA HIS A 84 5.49 -2.29 14.09
C HIS A 84 6.26 -3.62 14.17
N GLY A 85 6.08 -4.37 15.25
CA GLY A 85 6.78 -5.64 15.47
C GLY A 85 8.19 -5.51 16.07
N LEU A 86 8.68 -4.29 16.27
CA LEU A 86 9.96 -4.03 16.92
C LEU A 86 9.75 -3.64 18.38
N ARG A 87 10.73 -3.98 19.22
CA ARG A 87 10.80 -3.51 20.60
C ARG A 87 11.92 -2.47 20.72
N PRO A 88 11.71 -1.40 21.49
CA PRO A 88 12.79 -0.48 21.79
C PRO A 88 13.91 -1.19 22.56
N PRO A 89 15.16 -0.68 22.52
CA PRO A 89 16.26 -1.28 23.27
C PRO A 89 15.95 -1.35 24.76
N ALA A 90 16.29 -2.48 25.39
CA ALA A 90 16.06 -2.69 26.82
C ALA A 90 16.81 -1.63 27.64
N ASN A 91 16.17 -1.10 28.69
CA ASN A 91 16.73 -0.08 29.58
C ASN A 91 17.18 1.23 28.91
N ALA A 92 16.71 1.51 27.68
CA ALA A 92 17.04 2.76 26.99
C ALA A 92 16.45 3.97 27.69
N THR A 93 17.30 4.99 27.92
CA THR A 93 16.90 6.35 28.31
C THR A 93 15.98 6.98 27.26
N THR A 94 15.25 8.03 27.63
CA THR A 94 14.39 8.78 26.69
C THR A 94 15.17 9.28 25.46
N LYS A 95 16.40 9.74 25.64
CA LYS A 95 17.27 10.19 24.55
C LYS A 95 17.63 9.04 23.60
N GLN A 96 17.99 7.88 24.14
CA GLN A 96 18.31 6.70 23.34
C GLN A 96 17.09 6.16 22.59
N ARG A 97 15.91 6.17 23.21
CA ARG A 97 14.65 5.79 22.54
C ARG A 97 14.34 6.71 21.37
N LYS A 98 14.47 8.03 21.57
CA LYS A 98 14.25 9.01 20.50
C LYS A 98 15.23 8.81 19.33
N ALA A 99 16.51 8.62 19.63
CA ALA A 99 17.52 8.34 18.60
C ALA A 99 17.23 7.04 17.82
N TRP A 100 16.81 5.99 18.52
CA TRP A 100 16.39 4.73 17.89
C TRP A 100 15.17 4.92 16.98
N GLU A 101 14.19 5.71 17.41
CA GLU A 101 13.00 6.02 16.61
C GLU A 101 13.30 6.85 15.36
N GLU A 102 14.18 7.84 15.48
CA GLU A 102 14.65 8.66 14.36
C GLU A 102 15.43 7.81 13.35
N GLU A 103 16.26 6.90 13.84
CA GLU A 103 17.01 5.97 13.01
C GLU A 103 16.09 5.02 12.24
N LEU A 104 15.10 4.41 12.90
CA LEU A 104 14.10 3.58 12.21
C LEU A 104 13.32 4.37 11.15
N ALA A 105 12.94 5.61 11.44
CA ALA A 105 12.24 6.46 10.48
C ALA A 105 13.12 6.78 9.26
N ARG A 106 14.43 6.98 9.49
CA ARG A 106 15.42 7.21 8.43
C ARG A 106 15.63 5.95 7.58
N GLU A 107 15.83 4.79 8.20
CA GLU A 107 15.97 3.50 7.51
C GLU A 107 14.73 3.20 6.67
N PHE A 108 13.54 3.37 7.24
CA PHE A 108 12.26 3.16 6.57
C PHE A 108 12.12 4.05 5.33
N LYS A 109 12.41 5.35 5.48
CA LYS A 109 12.41 6.30 4.37
C LYS A 109 13.38 5.87 3.27
N THR A 110 14.62 5.53 3.65
CA THR A 110 15.66 5.12 2.70
C THR A 110 15.27 3.84 1.97
N ALA A 111 14.73 2.84 2.67
CA ALA A 111 14.28 1.59 2.06
C ALA A 111 13.17 1.82 1.03
N ILE A 112 12.17 2.64 1.36
CA ILE A 112 11.11 3.02 0.42
C ILE A 112 11.67 3.80 -0.77
N ALA A 113 12.53 4.80 -0.53
CA ALA A 113 13.15 5.57 -1.60
C ALA A 113 13.94 4.68 -2.56
N SER A 114 14.72 3.74 -2.01
CA SER A 114 15.53 2.80 -2.77
C SER A 114 14.65 1.86 -3.58
N ALA A 115 13.62 1.28 -2.98
CA ALA A 115 12.69 0.40 -3.67
C ALA A 115 11.96 1.12 -4.80
N CYS A 116 11.50 2.36 -4.58
CA CYS A 116 10.86 3.16 -5.63
C CYS A 116 11.82 3.44 -6.79
N ARG A 117 13.04 3.91 -6.51
CA ARG A 117 14.03 4.26 -7.55
C ARG A 117 14.48 3.05 -8.36
N ALA A 118 14.77 1.93 -7.69
CA ALA A 118 15.19 0.70 -8.35
C ALA A 118 14.12 0.15 -9.32
N ASN A 119 12.86 0.53 -9.11
CA ASN A 119 11.73 0.07 -9.90
C ASN A 119 11.08 1.17 -10.76
N GLY A 120 11.65 2.37 -10.83
CA GLY A 120 11.10 3.47 -11.65
C GLY A 120 9.77 4.05 -11.13
N ILE A 121 9.47 3.89 -9.85
CA ILE A 121 8.25 4.44 -9.23
C ILE A 121 8.48 5.91 -8.88
N ILE A 122 7.65 6.79 -9.43
CA ILE A 122 7.69 8.24 -9.19
C ILE A 122 6.48 8.75 -8.41
N VAL A 123 5.42 7.94 -8.30
CA VAL A 123 4.24 8.23 -7.48
C VAL A 123 3.97 7.08 -6.52
N LEU A 124 3.97 7.38 -5.23
CA LEU A 124 3.66 6.42 -4.17
C LEU A 124 2.38 6.82 -3.42
N PHE A 125 1.43 5.91 -3.41
CA PHE A 125 0.15 6.06 -2.72
C PHE A 125 0.23 5.53 -1.28
N VAL A 126 -0.14 6.39 -0.33
CA VAL A 126 -0.19 6.07 1.10
C VAL A 126 -1.46 6.65 1.72
N ARG A 127 -1.81 6.22 2.93
CA ARG A 127 -2.88 6.85 3.71
C ARG A 127 -2.33 8.07 4.47
N ARG A 128 -3.11 9.15 4.57
CA ARG A 128 -2.73 10.43 5.19
C ARG A 128 -1.45 11.00 4.58
N ALA A 129 -1.36 11.05 3.25
CA ALA A 129 -0.18 11.53 2.54
C ALA A 129 0.38 12.88 3.05
N PRO A 130 -0.44 13.88 3.44
CA PRO A 130 0.08 15.14 4.00
C PRO A 130 0.91 14.99 5.29
N SER A 131 0.77 13.89 6.03
CA SER A 131 1.56 13.62 7.23
C SER A 131 2.97 13.10 6.92
N TRP A 132 3.22 12.65 5.69
CA TRP A 132 4.51 12.09 5.28
C TRP A 132 5.69 13.06 5.48
N PRO A 133 5.69 14.29 4.91
CA PRO A 133 6.82 15.20 5.04
C PRO A 133 7.08 15.62 6.49
N ILE A 134 6.07 15.60 7.35
CA ILE A 134 6.22 15.93 8.78
C ILE A 134 7.03 14.85 9.51
N ARG A 135 6.82 13.58 9.13
CA ARG A 135 7.41 12.42 9.83
C ARG A 135 8.73 11.96 9.22
N TYR A 136 8.80 11.91 7.89
CA TYR A 136 9.93 11.33 7.15
C TYR A 136 10.65 12.37 6.26
N GLY A 137 10.11 13.59 6.14
CA GLY A 137 10.60 14.58 5.20
C GLY A 137 10.29 14.22 3.74
N ARG A 138 10.92 14.93 2.81
CA ARG A 138 10.73 14.73 1.36
C ARG A 138 11.43 13.46 0.86
N LEU A 139 10.86 12.85 -0.17
CA LEU A 139 11.46 11.76 -0.95
C LEU A 139 11.83 12.31 -2.33
N ASP A 140 13.12 12.50 -2.59
CA ASP A 140 13.55 13.12 -3.85
C ASP A 140 13.18 12.24 -5.04
N GLY A 141 12.50 12.84 -6.02
CA GLY A 141 12.00 12.19 -7.23
C GLY A 141 10.72 11.37 -7.05
N ILE A 142 10.12 11.34 -5.85
CA ILE A 142 8.92 10.55 -5.55
C ILE A 142 7.83 11.45 -4.96
N THR A 143 6.71 11.54 -5.66
CA THR A 143 5.53 12.26 -5.19
C THR A 143 4.65 11.34 -4.36
N ILE A 144 4.26 11.79 -3.17
CA ILE A 144 3.41 11.02 -2.25
C ILE A 144 1.97 11.51 -2.38
N HIS A 145 1.06 10.61 -2.76
CA HIS A 145 -0.37 10.90 -2.93
C HIS A 145 -1.24 10.13 -1.95
N GLU A 146 -2.40 10.68 -1.62
CA GLU A 146 -3.39 9.99 -0.82
C GLU A 146 -3.98 8.83 -1.63
N ALA A 147 -3.92 7.62 -1.07
CA ALA A 147 -4.39 6.42 -1.74
C ALA A 147 -5.88 6.48 -2.12
N LYS A 148 -6.72 7.23 -1.39
CA LYS A 148 -8.14 7.41 -1.75
C LYS A 148 -8.36 8.19 -3.05
N SER A 149 -7.37 8.99 -3.46
CA SER A 149 -7.42 9.86 -4.64
C SER A 149 -6.56 9.31 -5.79
N HIS A 150 -6.29 7.99 -5.79
CA HIS A 150 -5.40 7.37 -6.76
C HIS A 150 -5.91 7.54 -8.20
N GLN A 151 -7.21 7.36 -8.47
CA GLN A 151 -7.76 7.52 -9.82
C GLN A 151 -7.53 8.94 -10.35
N GLU A 152 -7.86 9.96 -9.56
CA GLU A 152 -7.66 11.37 -9.93
C GLU A 152 -6.19 11.70 -10.21
N ALA A 153 -5.27 11.08 -9.47
CA ALA A 153 -3.84 11.27 -9.67
C ALA A 153 -3.37 10.62 -10.98
N VAL A 154 -3.79 9.38 -11.27
CA VAL A 154 -3.32 8.62 -12.43
C VAL A 154 -3.95 9.11 -13.73
N ILE A 155 -5.22 9.52 -13.75
CA ILE A 155 -5.92 9.99 -14.96
C ILE A 155 -5.27 11.25 -15.55
N LYS A 156 -4.49 12.01 -14.77
CA LYS A 156 -3.70 13.13 -15.27
C LYS A 156 -2.54 12.70 -16.17
N HIS A 157 -2.13 11.44 -16.10
CA HIS A 157 -1.00 10.87 -16.84
C HIS A 157 -1.44 9.83 -17.88
N TYR A 158 -2.60 9.20 -17.69
CA TYR A 158 -3.07 8.09 -18.51
C TYR A 158 -4.54 8.26 -18.93
N PRO A 159 -4.93 7.75 -20.11
CA PRO A 159 -6.33 7.70 -20.52
C PRO A 159 -7.18 6.97 -19.49
N PHE A 160 -8.41 7.45 -19.28
CA PHE A 160 -9.31 6.93 -18.26
C PHE A 160 -9.55 5.43 -18.39
N GLU A 161 -9.68 4.92 -19.61
CA GLU A 161 -9.92 3.52 -19.94
C GLU A 161 -8.73 2.64 -19.50
N VAL A 162 -7.51 3.14 -19.66
CA VAL A 162 -6.29 2.47 -19.18
C VAL A 162 -6.30 2.43 -17.66
N VAL A 163 -6.62 3.54 -16.99
CA VAL A 163 -6.67 3.59 -15.52
C VAL A 163 -7.74 2.64 -14.96
N GLN A 164 -8.94 2.63 -15.55
CA GLN A 164 -10.01 1.74 -15.14
C GLN A 164 -9.61 0.27 -15.30
N ARG A 165 -9.04 -0.10 -16.45
CA ARG A 165 -8.57 -1.47 -16.71
C ARG A 165 -7.44 -1.85 -15.75
N ALA A 166 -6.42 -1.00 -15.65
CA ALA A 166 -5.20 -1.29 -14.93
C ALA A 166 -5.42 -1.37 -13.42
N LEU A 167 -6.38 -0.64 -12.85
CA LEU A 167 -6.66 -0.61 -11.41
C LEU A 167 -7.93 -1.38 -11.01
N ARG A 168 -8.60 -2.08 -11.94
CA ARG A 168 -9.85 -2.83 -11.69
C ARG A 168 -9.78 -3.85 -10.55
N PHE A 169 -8.57 -4.31 -10.23
CA PHE A 169 -8.28 -5.35 -9.24
C PHE A 169 -8.24 -4.82 -7.80
N ILE A 170 -8.23 -3.49 -7.64
CA ILE A 170 -8.22 -2.79 -6.36
C ILE A 170 -9.55 -2.07 -6.20
N ASP A 171 -10.26 -2.36 -5.12
CA ASP A 171 -11.24 -1.44 -4.59
C ASP A 171 -10.65 -0.75 -3.36
N TYR A 172 -10.54 0.58 -3.41
CA TYR A 172 -10.16 1.35 -2.23
C TYR A 172 -11.35 1.47 -1.28
N LEU A 173 -11.19 0.94 -0.08
CA LEU A 173 -12.23 0.96 0.95
C LEU A 173 -11.82 1.89 2.08
N ALA A 174 -12.48 3.06 2.16
CA ALA A 174 -12.50 3.87 3.37
C ALA A 174 -13.40 3.17 4.39
N SER A 175 -12.86 2.68 5.49
CA SER A 175 -13.59 1.79 6.41
C SER A 175 -14.90 2.42 6.93
N ARG A 176 -16.04 1.86 6.52
CA ARG A 176 -17.28 1.75 7.31
C ARG A 176 -18.00 0.44 6.95
N GLY A 177 -17.35 -0.69 7.24
CA GLY A 177 -17.94 -2.02 7.08
C GLY A 177 -18.16 -2.43 5.62
N LEU A 178 -18.28 -3.74 5.41
CA LEU A 178 -18.72 -4.33 4.16
C LEU A 178 -20.19 -3.94 3.93
N LYS A 179 -20.46 -2.77 3.37
CA LYS A 179 -21.60 -2.66 2.47
C LYS A 179 -21.06 -3.09 1.11
N GLN A 180 -21.45 -4.30 0.72
CA GLN A 180 -21.16 -4.92 -0.56
C GLN A 180 -21.16 -3.84 -1.65
N PHE A 181 -20.06 -3.73 -2.39
CA PHE A 181 -20.07 -3.06 -3.66
C PHE A 181 -21.01 -3.89 -4.53
N ALA A 182 -22.26 -3.45 -4.64
CA ALA A 182 -23.14 -4.01 -5.65
C ALA A 182 -22.44 -3.79 -7.00
N PRO A 183 -22.32 -4.82 -7.86
CA PRO A 183 -21.82 -4.61 -9.21
C PRO A 183 -22.63 -3.50 -9.88
N PRO A 184 -22.04 -2.68 -10.77
CA PRO A 184 -22.82 -1.75 -11.56
C PRO A 184 -23.93 -2.55 -12.23
N LEU A 185 -25.15 -2.05 -12.10
CA LEU A 185 -26.36 -2.57 -12.75
C LEU A 185 -25.97 -3.05 -14.15
N THR A 186 -26.17 -4.35 -14.37
CA THR A 186 -26.23 -4.91 -15.72
C THR A 186 -27.03 -3.94 -16.58
N LEU A 187 -26.41 -3.41 -17.62
CA LEU A 187 -27.14 -2.88 -18.76
C LEU A 187 -28.02 -4.04 -19.24
N THR A 188 -29.29 -4.00 -18.87
CA THR A 188 -30.31 -4.70 -19.61
C THR A 188 -30.32 -4.05 -20.99
N SER A 189 -29.63 -4.69 -21.92
CA SER A 189 -30.06 -4.67 -23.31
C SER A 189 -31.45 -5.30 -23.33
N ASP A 190 -32.45 -4.43 -23.42
CA ASP A 190 -33.62 -4.52 -24.31
C ASP A 190 -34.32 -3.16 -24.36
#